data_AF-A0A0P1MKK5-F1
#
_entry.id   AF-A0A0P1MKK5-F1
#
_cell.length_a   1.000
_cell.length_b   1.000
_cell.length_c   1.000
_cell.angle_alpha   90.00
_cell.angle_beta   90.00
_cell.angle_gamma   90.00
#
_symmetry.space_group_name_H-M   'P 1'
#
loop_
_entity.id
_entity.type
_entity.pdbx_description
1 polymer ?
#
loop_
_entity_poly.entity_id
_entity_poly.type
_entity_poly.pdbx_seq_one_letter_code
_entity_poly.pdbx_strand_id
1 'polypeptide(L)'
;MEQKIKKLDVPGFLTDFSRRNQFKPMVVELASGRKKERFLENAYFLGFHCKMEIGSGDKIYLFKATKNYQFIGEIVFEISGLKEVSYGKESEIESVILKFDKAKYIVKVFGRPNNEMRRETIAKVAYFIWERKGGIGSQELENWAEAERIVQDWVRVFSDEFIKV
;
A
#
# COMPACT_ATOMS: atom_id res chain seq x y z
N MET A 1 4.36 18.66 11.90
CA MET A 1 4.95 19.60 10.91
C MET A 1 4.89 18.94 9.54
N GLU A 2 4.38 19.63 8.51
CA GLU A 2 4.30 19.11 7.14
C GLU A 2 5.64 19.36 6.42
N GLN A 3 6.20 18.32 5.81
CA GLN A 3 7.46 18.35 5.06
C GLN A 3 7.22 17.96 3.61
N LYS A 4 7.56 18.85 2.67
CA LYS A 4 7.49 18.57 1.24
C LYS A 4 8.60 17.62 0.82
N ILE A 5 8.26 16.61 0.00
CA ILE A 5 9.19 15.64 -0.55
C ILE A 5 9.59 16.08 -1.96
N LYS A 6 10.90 16.03 -2.28
CA LYS A 6 11.38 16.38 -3.63
C LYS A 6 10.90 15.33 -4.62
N LYS A 7 10.57 15.76 -5.85
CA LYS A 7 9.98 14.88 -6.88
C LYS A 7 10.81 13.61 -7.12
N LEU A 8 12.14 13.73 -7.20
CA LEU A 8 13.05 12.60 -7.42
C LEU A 8 13.04 11.57 -6.28
N ASP A 9 12.72 12.00 -5.06
CA ASP A 9 12.71 11.16 -3.87
C ASP A 9 11.35 10.52 -3.60
N VAL A 10 10.29 10.95 -4.31
CA VAL A 10 8.91 10.48 -4.09
C VAL A 10 8.77 8.96 -4.18
N PRO A 11 9.30 8.27 -5.21
CA PRO A 11 9.14 6.82 -5.30
C PRO A 11 9.76 6.09 -4.10
N GLY A 12 11.02 6.42 -3.75
CA GLY A 12 11.71 5.83 -2.61
C GLY A 12 11.00 6.12 -1.29
N PHE A 13 10.59 7.37 -1.08
CA PHE A 13 9.83 7.78 0.10
C PHE A 13 8.52 6.99 0.26
N LEU A 14 7.73 6.86 -0.82
CA LEU A 14 6.45 6.14 -0.77
C LEU A 14 6.66 4.64 -0.53
N THR A 15 7.72 4.04 -1.07
CA THR A 15 8.10 2.66 -0.78
C THR A 15 8.46 2.48 0.70
N ASP A 16 9.30 3.36 1.27
CA ASP A 16 9.71 3.27 2.67
C ASP A 16 8.58 3.60 3.65
N PHE A 17 7.71 4.53 3.29
CA PHE A 17 6.47 4.78 4.02
C PHE A 17 5.59 3.52 4.01
N SER A 18 5.46 2.87 2.85
CA SER A 18 4.65 1.66 2.69
C SER A 18 5.11 0.53 3.59
N ARG A 19 6.42 0.23 3.58
CA ARG A 19 7.04 -0.80 4.41
C ARG A 19 6.79 -0.63 5.91
N ARG A 20 6.93 0.60 6.41
CA ARG A 20 6.82 0.90 7.85
C ARG A 20 5.39 0.94 8.37
N ASN A 21 4.43 1.19 7.48
CA ASN A 21 3.04 1.43 7.84
C ASN A 21 2.08 0.35 7.37
N GLN A 22 2.58 -0.69 6.69
CA GLN A 22 1.77 -1.78 6.19
C GLN A 22 0.94 -2.41 7.30
N PHE A 23 -0.31 -2.74 6.96
CA PHE A 23 -1.30 -3.36 7.82
C PHE A 23 -1.76 -2.53 9.01
N LYS A 24 -1.39 -1.25 9.08
CA LYS A 24 -1.98 -0.32 10.05
C LYS A 24 -3.32 0.21 9.56
N PRO A 25 -4.27 0.51 10.46
CA PRO A 25 -5.48 1.24 10.14
C PRO A 25 -5.19 2.53 9.36
N MET A 26 -6.03 2.82 8.37
CA MET A 26 -5.96 4.09 7.65
C MET A 26 -7.32 4.75 7.44
N VAL A 27 -7.25 6.05 7.23
CA VAL A 27 -8.33 6.88 6.72
C VAL A 27 -7.78 7.67 5.53
N VAL A 28 -8.59 7.80 4.48
CA VAL A 28 -8.28 8.66 3.33
C VAL A 28 -9.28 9.79 3.30
N GLU A 29 -8.79 11.01 3.26
CA GLU A 29 -9.60 12.22 3.09
C GLU A 29 -9.31 12.80 1.71
N LEU A 30 -10.36 13.22 0.99
CA LEU A 30 -10.24 14.02 -0.21
C LEU A 30 -10.59 15.47 0.14
N ALA A 31 -9.68 16.40 -0.16
CA ALA A 31 -9.92 17.83 0.00
C ALA A 31 -9.90 18.50 -1.37
N SER A 32 -10.94 19.27 -1.68
CA SER A 32 -11.08 20.06 -2.92
C SER A 32 -11.62 21.44 -2.57
N GLY A 33 -10.81 22.48 -2.80
CA GLY A 33 -11.11 23.84 -2.36
C GLY A 33 -11.28 23.93 -0.83
N ARG A 34 -12.45 24.41 -0.38
CA ARG A 34 -12.82 24.48 1.05
C ARG A 34 -13.49 23.21 1.58
N LYS A 35 -13.87 22.27 0.72
CA LYS A 35 -14.56 21.04 1.12
C LYS A 35 -13.53 19.96 1.44
N LYS A 36 -13.79 19.22 2.51
CA LYS A 36 -13.02 18.05 2.93
C LYS A 36 -13.97 16.92 3.27
N GLU A 37 -13.79 15.77 2.64
CA GLU A 37 -14.64 14.59 2.85
C GLU A 37 -13.80 13.36 3.17
N ARG A 38 -14.35 12.47 4.00
CA ARG A 38 -13.79 11.15 4.27
C ARG A 38 -14.12 10.26 3.08
N PHE A 39 -13.08 9.95 2.30
CA PHE A 39 -13.18 9.15 1.07
C PHE A 39 -13.14 7.65 1.37
N LEU A 40 -12.38 7.25 2.39
CA LEU A 40 -12.28 5.86 2.82
C LEU A 40 -12.04 5.76 4.33
N GLU A 41 -12.74 4.84 4.97
CA GLU A 41 -12.60 4.49 6.39
C GLU A 41 -12.66 2.97 6.61
N ASN A 42 -12.35 2.52 7.83
CA ASN A 42 -12.40 1.11 8.23
C ASN A 42 -11.59 0.18 7.32
N ALA A 43 -10.48 0.71 6.78
CA ALA A 43 -9.58 0.01 5.90
C ALA A 43 -8.18 -0.02 6.52
N TYR A 44 -7.39 -0.98 6.07
CA TYR A 44 -6.00 -1.07 6.43
C TYR A 44 -5.12 -0.73 5.24
N PHE A 45 -4.03 -0.04 5.52
CA PHE A 45 -3.08 0.41 4.53
C PHE A 45 -2.19 -0.75 4.07
N LEU A 46 -2.11 -0.99 2.76
CA LEU A 46 -1.21 -1.98 2.19
C LEU A 46 0.04 -1.37 1.55
N GLY A 47 -0.07 -0.14 1.06
CA GLY A 47 1.05 0.55 0.43
C GLY A 47 0.64 1.44 -0.71
N PHE A 48 1.60 2.23 -1.15
CA PHE A 48 1.56 2.95 -2.41
C PHE A 48 2.34 2.18 -3.48
N HIS A 49 1.91 2.31 -4.73
CA HIS A 49 2.74 1.97 -5.89
C HIS A 49 2.87 3.20 -6.76
N CYS A 50 4.10 3.53 -7.15
CA CYS A 50 4.38 4.63 -8.06
C CYS A 50 4.87 4.06 -9.38
N LYS A 51 4.13 4.33 -10.45
CA LYS A 51 4.52 3.98 -11.82
C LYS A 51 5.00 5.25 -12.52
N MET A 52 6.31 5.30 -12.74
CA MET A 52 6.94 6.38 -13.50
C MET A 52 6.77 6.08 -14.98
N GLU A 53 5.92 6.82 -15.69
CA GLU A 53 5.72 6.65 -17.14
C GLU A 53 6.36 7.80 -17.91
N ILE A 54 7.08 7.48 -18.99
CA ILE A 54 7.59 8.48 -19.94
C ILE A 54 6.39 8.99 -20.75
N GLY A 55 6.03 10.26 -20.55
CA GLY A 55 4.99 10.95 -21.34
C GLY A 55 3.66 11.16 -20.59
N SER A 56 2.97 10.08 -20.22
CA SER A 56 1.65 10.11 -19.55
C SER A 56 1.67 10.67 -18.12
N GLY A 57 2.86 10.88 -17.56
CA GLY A 57 3.09 11.40 -16.23
C GLY A 57 3.10 10.31 -15.16
N ASP A 58 3.62 10.67 -14.00
CA ASP A 58 3.77 9.74 -12.87
C ASP A 58 2.39 9.37 -12.33
N LYS A 59 2.14 8.06 -12.18
CA LYS A 59 0.92 7.53 -11.58
C LYS A 59 1.19 7.04 -10.16
N ILE A 60 0.29 7.37 -9.25
CA ILE A 60 0.30 6.81 -7.89
C ILE A 60 -0.98 6.04 -7.63
N TYR A 61 -0.81 4.82 -7.13
CA TYR A 61 -1.86 3.94 -6.67
C TYR A 61 -1.77 3.79 -5.16
N LEU A 62 -2.90 3.82 -4.48
CA LEU A 62 -3.01 3.43 -3.07
C LEU A 62 -3.76 2.11 -2.96
N PHE A 63 -3.21 1.15 -2.21
CA PHE A 63 -3.83 -0.15 -1.98
C PHE A 63 -4.37 -0.29 -0.55
N LYS A 64 -5.52 -0.96 -0.44
CA LYS A 64 -6.17 -1.29 0.84
C LYS A 64 -6.41 -2.79 1.05
N ALA A 65 -6.57 -3.14 2.31
CA ALA A 65 -7.26 -4.36 2.75
C ALA A 65 -8.50 -3.99 3.56
N THR A 66 -9.57 -4.78 3.44
CA THR A 66 -10.77 -4.65 4.28
C THR A 66 -10.59 -5.36 5.61
N LYS A 67 -11.32 -4.90 6.64
CA LYS A 67 -11.23 -5.44 8.02
C LYS A 67 -11.62 -6.92 8.14
N ASN A 68 -12.51 -7.39 7.28
CA ASN A 68 -12.93 -8.80 7.24
C ASN A 68 -12.12 -9.62 6.23
N TYR A 69 -11.02 -9.06 5.74
CA TYR A 69 -10.05 -9.71 4.85
C TYR A 69 -10.61 -10.19 3.51
N GLN A 70 -11.87 -9.90 3.19
CA GLN A 70 -12.53 -10.31 1.95
C GLN A 70 -11.80 -9.78 0.72
N PHE A 71 -11.23 -8.58 0.81
CA PHE A 71 -10.55 -7.94 -0.30
C PHE A 71 -9.18 -7.42 0.14
N ILE A 72 -8.13 -7.95 -0.48
CA ILE A 72 -6.73 -7.60 -0.23
C ILE A 72 -6.12 -7.13 -1.55
N GLY A 73 -5.47 -5.96 -1.54
CA GLY A 73 -4.85 -5.40 -2.73
C GLY A 73 -5.82 -4.61 -3.62
N GLU A 74 -6.94 -4.14 -3.07
CA GLU A 74 -7.85 -3.26 -3.81
C GLU A 74 -7.27 -1.86 -3.95
N ILE A 75 -7.42 -1.29 -5.14
CA ILE A 75 -7.03 0.09 -5.41
C ILE A 75 -8.07 1.03 -4.79
N VAL A 76 -7.59 1.96 -3.97
CA VAL A 76 -8.38 3.04 -3.36
C VAL A 76 -8.53 4.19 -4.33
N PHE A 77 -7.43 4.60 -4.96
CA PHE A 77 -7.40 5.60 -6.00
C PHE A 77 -6.22 5.37 -6.94
N GLU A 78 -6.35 5.92 -8.14
CA GLU A 78 -5.27 6.17 -9.09
C GLU A 78 -5.20 7.69 -9.30
N ILE A 79 -4.02 8.28 -9.11
CA ILE A 79 -3.78 9.70 -9.40
C ILE A 79 -2.86 9.79 -10.60
N SER A 80 -3.29 10.51 -11.62
CA SER A 80 -2.45 11.07 -12.68
C SER A 80 -2.20 12.57 -12.43
N GLY A 81 -1.07 13.10 -12.90
CA GLY A 81 -0.78 14.54 -12.78
C GLY A 81 -0.41 15.01 -11.38
N LEU A 82 0.32 14.17 -10.62
CA LEU A 82 0.84 14.52 -9.31
C LEU A 82 1.69 15.80 -9.35
N LYS A 83 1.33 16.79 -8.54
CA LYS A 83 2.06 18.07 -8.44
C LYS A 83 3.01 18.10 -7.25
N GLU A 84 2.60 17.53 -6.14
CA GLU A 84 3.36 17.58 -4.90
C GLU A 84 3.01 16.42 -3.97
N VAL A 85 4.03 15.92 -3.27
CA VAL A 85 3.89 14.99 -2.15
C VAL A 85 4.44 15.66 -0.91
N SER A 86 3.67 15.62 0.17
CA SER A 86 4.12 16.04 1.50
C SER A 86 3.90 14.93 2.51
N TYR A 87 4.77 14.88 3.51
CA TYR A 87 4.66 14.03 4.67
C TYR A 87 4.28 14.87 5.90
N GLY A 88 3.41 14.34 6.75
CA GLY A 88 3.12 14.93 8.05
C GLY A 88 3.14 13.86 9.13
N LYS A 89 3.81 14.12 10.24
CA LYS A 89 3.74 13.30 11.45
C LYS A 89 3.19 14.12 12.60
N GLU A 90 2.17 13.58 13.26
CA GLU A 90 1.54 14.16 14.44
C GLU A 90 1.26 13.03 15.44
N SER A 91 2.01 13.02 16.54
CA SER A 91 1.95 11.92 17.53
C SER A 91 2.19 10.56 16.85
N GLU A 92 1.22 9.64 16.95
CA GLU A 92 1.22 8.31 16.33
C GLU A 92 0.63 8.28 14.91
N ILE A 93 0.17 9.42 14.40
CA ILE A 93 -0.42 9.52 13.06
C ILE A 93 0.64 9.93 12.07
N GLU A 94 0.87 9.09 11.08
CA GLU A 94 1.68 9.39 9.92
C GLU A 94 0.78 9.65 8.72
N SER A 95 1.07 10.70 7.97
CA SER A 95 0.22 11.13 6.86
C SER A 95 1.02 11.43 5.60
N VAL A 96 0.48 11.02 4.46
CA VAL A 96 0.97 11.37 3.14
C VAL A 96 -0.10 12.19 2.43
N ILE A 97 0.29 13.37 1.98
CA ILE A 97 -0.58 14.30 1.26
C ILE A 97 -0.14 14.29 -0.20
N LEU A 98 -1.04 13.89 -1.10
CA LEU A 98 -0.83 13.83 -2.54
C LEU A 98 -1.67 14.93 -3.18
N LYS A 99 -1.03 15.98 -3.69
CA LYS A 99 -1.71 17.11 -4.36
C LYS A 99 -1.72 16.89 -5.87
N PHE A 100 -2.90 17.06 -6.46
CA PHE A 100 -3.15 16.96 -7.90
C PHE A 100 -4.20 17.99 -8.28
N ASP A 101 -3.90 18.81 -9.30
CA ASP A 101 -4.74 19.93 -9.71
C ASP A 101 -5.32 20.78 -8.55
N LYS A 102 -6.64 20.80 -8.39
CA LYS A 102 -7.37 21.59 -7.39
C LYS A 102 -7.77 20.75 -6.16
N ALA A 103 -7.22 19.54 -6.05
CA ALA A 103 -7.55 18.58 -5.00
C ALA A 103 -6.30 17.98 -4.34
N LYS A 104 -6.51 17.35 -3.19
CA LYS A 104 -5.49 16.55 -2.53
C LYS A 104 -6.09 15.36 -1.79
N TYR A 105 -5.45 14.22 -1.92
CA TYR A 105 -5.69 13.07 -1.04
C TYR A 105 -4.79 13.19 0.18
N ILE A 106 -5.36 12.93 1.35
CA ILE A 106 -4.64 12.88 2.62
C ILE A 106 -4.83 11.48 3.16
N VAL A 107 -3.77 10.67 3.06
CA VAL A 107 -3.74 9.30 3.58
C VAL A 107 -3.17 9.35 4.97
N LYS A 108 -3.97 9.04 5.98
CA LYS A 108 -3.56 9.00 7.38
C LYS A 108 -3.49 7.55 7.84
N VAL A 109 -2.35 7.17 8.39
CA VAL A 109 -2.11 5.83 8.91
C VAL A 109 -1.77 5.95 10.39
N PHE A 110 -2.36 5.10 11.22
CA PHE A 110 -2.28 5.22 12.68
C PHE A 110 -2.41 3.88 13.37
N GLY A 111 -2.03 3.84 14.64
CA GLY A 111 -2.10 2.63 15.47
C GLY A 111 -1.07 1.56 15.09
N ARG A 112 -1.33 0.33 15.52
CA ARG A 112 -0.44 -0.82 15.34
C ARG A 112 -0.84 -1.66 14.13
N PRO A 113 0.13 -2.31 13.47
CA PRO A 113 -0.17 -3.28 12.41
C PRO A 113 -1.07 -4.41 12.92
N ASN A 114 -2.03 -4.83 12.11
CA ASN A 114 -2.82 -6.03 12.37
C ASN A 114 -2.01 -7.26 11.92
N ASN A 115 -1.49 -8.02 12.90
CA ASN A 115 -0.68 -9.21 12.66
C ASN A 115 -1.46 -10.37 12.02
N GLU A 116 -2.74 -10.51 12.32
CA GLU A 116 -3.60 -11.52 11.69
C GLU A 116 -3.76 -11.20 10.20
N MET A 117 -4.07 -9.94 9.89
CA MET A 117 -4.16 -9.48 8.50
C MET A 117 -2.86 -9.63 7.72
N ARG A 118 -1.72 -9.42 8.38
CA ARG A 118 -0.40 -9.68 7.80
C ARG A 118 -0.30 -11.15 7.36
N ARG A 119 -0.63 -12.08 8.25
CA ARG A 119 -0.61 -13.53 7.96
C ARG A 119 -1.57 -13.90 6.83
N GLU A 120 -2.79 -13.37 6.85
CA GLU A 120 -3.78 -13.65 5.80
C GLU A 120 -3.39 -13.07 4.43
N THR A 121 -2.86 -11.85 4.39
CA THR A 121 -2.37 -11.24 3.14
C THR A 121 -1.24 -12.08 2.54
N ILE A 122 -0.31 -12.48 3.40
CA ILE A 122 0.79 -13.36 3.04
C ILE A 122 0.26 -14.68 2.45
N ALA A 123 -0.71 -15.32 3.11
CA ALA A 123 -1.31 -16.56 2.63
C ALA A 123 -2.01 -16.40 1.27
N LYS A 124 -2.79 -15.31 1.08
CA LYS A 124 -3.47 -15.06 -0.20
C LYS A 124 -2.51 -14.74 -1.34
N VAL A 125 -1.45 -13.98 -1.07
CA VAL A 125 -0.40 -13.68 -2.07
C VAL A 125 0.34 -14.96 -2.45
N ALA A 126 0.68 -15.80 -1.47
CA ALA A 126 1.33 -17.09 -1.72
C ALA A 126 0.46 -17.99 -2.59
N TYR A 127 -0.83 -18.09 -2.25
CA TYR A 127 -1.82 -18.84 -3.04
C TYR A 127 -1.94 -18.31 -4.48
N PHE A 128 -2.05 -16.99 -4.66
CA PHE A 128 -2.12 -16.37 -6.00
C PHE A 128 -0.87 -16.66 -6.84
N ILE A 129 0.33 -16.60 -6.23
CA ILE A 129 1.58 -16.94 -6.92
C ILE A 129 1.61 -18.43 -7.30
N TRP A 130 1.17 -19.30 -6.39
CA TRP A 130 1.07 -20.74 -6.63
C TRP A 130 0.13 -21.06 -7.79
N GLU A 131 -1.07 -20.48 -7.81
CA GLU A 131 -2.02 -20.62 -8.93
C GLU A 131 -1.38 -20.15 -10.24
N ARG A 132 -0.74 -18.97 -10.25
CA ARG A 132 -0.08 -18.44 -11.46
C ARG A 132 1.10 -19.25 -11.95
N LYS A 133 1.77 -20.00 -11.08
CA LYS A 133 2.87 -20.90 -11.45
C LYS A 133 2.38 -22.27 -11.95
N GLY A 134 1.09 -22.45 -12.17
CA GLY A 134 0.52 -23.68 -12.73
C GLY A 134 0.23 -24.75 -11.68
N GLY A 135 0.02 -24.37 -10.43
CA GLY A 135 -0.45 -25.27 -9.38
C GLY A 135 -1.84 -25.82 -9.70
N ILE A 136 -1.90 -27.02 -10.26
CA ILE A 136 -3.14 -27.79 -10.45
C ILE A 136 -3.03 -29.05 -9.58
N GLY A 137 -3.85 -29.14 -8.54
CA GLY A 137 -4.26 -30.42 -7.91
C GLY A 137 -3.39 -30.98 -6.77
N SER A 138 -4.03 -31.12 -5.60
CA SER A 138 -3.84 -32.13 -4.53
C SER A 138 -2.44 -32.70 -4.25
N GLN A 139 -1.62 -31.95 -3.52
CA GLN A 139 -0.56 -32.48 -2.65
C GLN A 139 -0.39 -31.51 -1.47
N GLU A 140 -1.34 -31.54 -0.53
CA GLU A 140 -1.57 -30.39 0.36
C GLU A 140 -0.41 -30.09 1.33
N LEU A 141 0.34 -31.07 1.83
CA LEU A 141 1.30 -30.85 2.93
C LEU A 141 2.71 -30.37 2.49
N GLU A 142 3.28 -30.92 1.42
CA GLU A 142 4.57 -30.43 0.88
C GLU A 142 4.42 -29.02 0.28
N ASN A 143 3.24 -28.74 -0.29
CA ASN A 143 2.91 -27.45 -0.87
C ASN A 143 2.70 -26.35 0.19
N TRP A 144 2.24 -26.68 1.41
CA TRP A 144 2.19 -25.70 2.50
C TRP A 144 3.59 -25.29 2.97
N ALA A 145 4.52 -26.23 3.10
CA ALA A 145 5.90 -25.91 3.45
C ALA A 145 6.59 -25.08 2.35
N GLU A 146 6.31 -25.36 1.08
CA GLU A 146 6.83 -24.58 -0.03
C GLU A 146 6.17 -23.19 -0.16
N ALA A 147 4.86 -23.09 0.05
CA ALA A 147 4.17 -21.80 0.15
C ALA A 147 4.68 -20.99 1.35
N GLU A 148 4.91 -21.62 2.50
CA GLU A 148 5.49 -21.00 3.70
C GLU A 148 6.95 -20.58 3.46
N ARG A 149 7.73 -21.36 2.71
CA ARG A 149 9.08 -20.96 2.25
C ARG A 149 9.02 -19.78 1.29
N ILE A 150 8.13 -19.79 0.29
CA ILE A 150 7.92 -18.66 -0.64
C ILE A 150 7.50 -17.42 0.14
N VAL A 151 6.67 -17.58 1.16
CA VAL A 151 6.25 -16.54 2.09
C VAL A 151 7.41 -16.04 2.94
N GLN A 152 8.25 -16.90 3.49
CA GLN A 152 9.40 -16.50 4.30
C GLN A 152 10.46 -15.82 3.45
N ASP A 153 10.74 -16.35 2.26
CA ASP A 153 11.56 -15.72 1.23
C ASP A 153 10.94 -14.38 0.82
N TRP A 154 9.62 -14.28 0.69
CA TRP A 154 8.95 -13.01 0.44
C TRP A 154 8.95 -12.07 1.62
N VAL A 155 8.86 -12.53 2.86
CA VAL A 155 9.02 -11.68 4.05
C VAL A 155 10.43 -11.10 4.06
N ARG A 156 11.43 -11.88 3.62
CA ARG A 156 12.81 -11.46 3.36
C ARG A 156 12.90 -10.41 2.23
N VAL A 157 12.22 -10.65 1.11
CA VAL A 157 12.10 -9.69 -0.01
C VAL A 157 11.32 -8.44 0.40
N PHE A 158 10.29 -8.53 1.24
CA PHE A 158 9.51 -7.40 1.75
C PHE A 158 10.31 -6.56 2.76
N SER A 159 11.23 -7.18 3.53
CA SER A 159 12.19 -6.46 4.36
C SER A 159 13.30 -5.78 3.53
N ASP A 160 13.73 -6.38 2.41
CA ASP A 160 14.90 -5.87 1.68
C ASP A 160 14.58 -5.10 0.37
N GLU A 161 13.61 -5.47 -0.47
CA GLU A 161 13.30 -4.77 -1.75
C GLU A 161 11.85 -5.04 -2.23
N PHE A 162 10.99 -4.01 -2.24
CA PHE A 162 9.57 -4.17 -2.63
C PHE A 162 9.41 -4.27 -4.16
N ILE A 163 8.66 -5.28 -4.59
CA ILE A 163 7.97 -5.54 -5.88
C ILE A 163 8.17 -4.49 -6.98
N LYS A 164 8.99 -4.84 -7.99
CA LYS A 164 8.80 -4.34 -9.36
C LYS A 164 7.69 -5.19 -10.00
N VAL A 165 6.50 -4.59 -10.17
CA VAL A 165 5.50 -5.08 -11.14
C VAL A 165 5.86 -4.52 -12.51
#